data_AF-A0A917H8D0-F1
#
_entry.id   AF-A0A917H8D0-F1
#
_cell.length_a   1.000
_cell.length_b   1.000
_cell.length_c   1.000
_cell.angle_alpha   90.00
_cell.angle_beta   90.00
_cell.angle_gamma   90.00
#
_symmetry.space_group_name_H-M   'P 1'
#
loop_
_entity.id
_entity.type
_entity.pdbx_description
1 polymer ?
#
loop_
_entity_poly.entity_id
_entity_poly.type
_entity_poly.pdbx_seq_one_letter_code
_entity_poly.pdbx_strand_id
1 'polypeptide(L)'
;MENMDIFNFNEQVEKVSDEANKHDLAMLLEEFKRGHYPNVLSKSAQFRDKYNDNKELIKVLLLMEAISHAEIEEYKASAEIIQQLYGETDPIKTSELVMLGELAFMCDYKLARRIMSTAVKQMEAVNESDRIKLARGYLVLGEIEEKLEKLVRAIKYYKQGLTYFQNDDKRDKYMILYLHFKIGMLYTEKNAKAEAVEYLEKAIDLAGDYPEMKINSYVSLAKLYGSNNDNEKAFPYLEQALKLLNDSTLTNTLIHAETLTEMAFYYFDQSKLDSAIPYYKKAITIYNQLKVTSRRKLGMIYMQYAYCLEHKEKADKHLAGKNYENAIEQLEKTNDPELLENALADVISFFDAGNNTKKKRQYENKFVKMTTAN
;
A
#
# COMPACT_ATOMS: atom_id res chain seq x y z
N MET A 1 7.77 -1.77 -15.74
CA MET A 1 8.86 -0.82 -15.45
C MET A 1 9.62 -0.62 -16.75
N GLU A 2 9.11 0.25 -17.60
CA GLU A 2 9.83 0.87 -18.72
C GLU A 2 9.56 2.35 -18.54
N ASN A 3 10.45 3.07 -17.86
CA ASN A 3 10.55 4.53 -17.99
C ASN A 3 11.89 4.99 -17.42
N MET A 4 12.89 4.71 -18.23
CA MET A 4 14.27 5.06 -18.00
C MET A 4 14.53 6.48 -18.49
N ASP A 5 13.88 7.47 -17.85
CA ASP A 5 14.39 8.84 -17.75
C ASP A 5 13.63 9.74 -16.73
N ILE A 6 13.21 9.18 -15.57
CA ILE A 6 12.45 9.94 -14.55
C ILE A 6 13.20 11.22 -14.10
N PHE A 7 14.53 11.19 -14.17
CA PHE A 7 15.41 12.28 -13.74
C PHE A 7 16.08 13.03 -14.90
N ASN A 8 15.69 12.74 -16.15
CA ASN A 8 16.19 13.41 -17.35
C ASN A 8 17.73 13.38 -17.46
N PHE A 9 18.34 12.22 -17.19
CA PHE A 9 19.78 12.02 -17.21
C PHE A 9 20.39 12.21 -18.57
N ASN A 10 19.67 11.91 -19.65
CA ASN A 10 20.16 12.19 -21.00
C ASN A 10 20.49 13.68 -21.14
N GLU A 11 19.59 14.56 -20.73
CA GLU A 11 19.80 16.00 -20.78
C GLU A 11 20.89 16.45 -19.79
N GLN A 12 20.98 15.85 -18.61
CA GLN A 12 22.03 16.17 -17.64
C GLN A 12 23.43 15.79 -18.15
N VAL A 13 23.58 14.59 -18.73
CA VAL A 13 24.83 14.11 -19.31
C VAL A 13 25.24 14.97 -20.50
N GLU A 14 24.29 15.32 -21.38
CA GLU A 14 24.56 16.22 -22.52
C GLU A 14 25.08 17.59 -22.08
N LYS A 15 24.54 18.15 -20.99
CA LYS A 15 24.98 19.46 -20.46
C LYS A 15 26.41 19.49 -19.95
N VAL A 16 26.92 18.36 -19.45
CA VAL A 16 28.29 18.23 -18.91
C VAL A 16 29.25 17.58 -19.90
N SER A 17 28.76 17.22 -21.09
CA SER A 17 29.56 16.57 -22.14
C SER A 17 30.40 17.58 -22.94
N ASP A 18 31.67 17.24 -23.16
CA ASP A 18 32.62 17.98 -24.00
C ASP A 18 33.44 17.02 -24.88
N GLU A 19 34.31 17.54 -25.74
CA GLU A 19 35.14 16.72 -26.64
C GLU A 19 36.05 15.72 -25.89
N ALA A 20 36.42 15.99 -24.63
CA ALA A 20 37.32 15.15 -23.85
C ALA A 20 36.62 14.01 -23.09
N ASN A 21 35.32 14.13 -22.83
CA ASN A 21 34.55 13.17 -22.04
C ASN A 21 33.37 12.52 -22.78
N LYS A 22 32.94 13.06 -23.92
CA LYS A 22 31.71 12.64 -24.63
C LYS A 22 31.66 11.16 -24.96
N HIS A 23 32.77 10.54 -25.37
CA HIS A 23 32.80 9.11 -25.67
C HIS A 23 32.60 8.26 -24.40
N ASP A 24 33.29 8.63 -23.32
CA ASP A 24 33.21 7.96 -22.04
C ASP A 24 31.80 8.06 -21.43
N LEU A 25 31.21 9.26 -21.47
CA LEU A 25 29.86 9.49 -20.98
C LEU A 25 28.79 8.80 -21.83
N ALA A 26 28.97 8.74 -23.16
CA ALA A 26 28.07 7.98 -24.03
C ALA A 26 28.10 6.48 -23.71
N MET A 27 29.30 5.91 -23.46
CA MET A 27 29.42 4.51 -23.04
C MET A 27 28.78 4.27 -21.67
N LEU A 28 29.01 5.15 -20.69
CA LEU A 28 28.43 5.01 -19.34
C LEU A 28 26.91 5.07 -19.38
N LEU A 29 26.37 6.03 -20.14
CA LEU A 29 24.94 6.21 -20.30
C LEU A 29 24.31 4.97 -20.97
N GLU A 30 24.97 4.34 -21.92
CA GLU A 30 24.48 3.09 -22.52
C GLU A 30 24.47 1.92 -21.53
N GLU A 31 25.49 1.76 -20.70
CA GLU A 31 25.50 0.74 -19.63
C GLU A 31 24.38 0.98 -18.62
N PHE A 32 24.18 2.25 -18.24
CA PHE A 32 23.09 2.65 -17.34
C PHE A 32 21.73 2.33 -17.95
N LYS A 33 21.57 2.61 -19.25
CA LYS A 33 20.35 2.31 -19.98
C LYS A 33 20.06 0.82 -20.11
N ARG A 34 21.09 -0.01 -20.13
CA ARG A 34 20.95 -1.48 -20.18
C ARG A 34 20.75 -2.10 -18.80
N GLY A 35 20.72 -1.29 -17.73
CA GLY A 35 20.64 -1.78 -16.36
C GLY A 35 21.91 -2.52 -15.91
N HIS A 36 23.06 -2.27 -16.56
CA HIS A 36 24.34 -2.86 -16.18
C HIS A 36 24.97 -2.10 -15.01
N TYR A 37 24.23 -1.95 -13.92
CA TYR A 37 24.57 -1.07 -12.80
C TYR A 37 25.96 -1.32 -12.18
N PRO A 38 26.44 -2.57 -12.00
CA PRO A 38 27.82 -2.80 -11.54
C PRO A 38 28.89 -2.22 -12.47
N ASN A 39 28.67 -2.25 -13.80
CA ASN A 39 29.58 -1.64 -14.77
C ASN A 39 29.53 -0.12 -14.68
N VAL A 40 28.34 0.46 -14.48
CA VAL A 40 28.16 1.90 -14.27
C VAL A 40 28.96 2.35 -13.06
N LEU A 41 28.81 1.67 -11.91
CA LEU A 41 29.53 1.98 -10.69
C LEU A 41 31.05 1.95 -10.89
N SER A 42 31.56 0.89 -11.53
CA SER A 42 33.00 0.74 -11.78
C SER A 42 33.55 1.81 -12.73
N LYS A 43 32.88 2.08 -13.84
CA LYS A 43 33.30 3.09 -14.82
C LYS A 43 33.13 4.51 -14.29
N SER A 44 32.05 4.78 -13.56
CA SER A 44 31.80 6.08 -12.93
C SER A 44 32.92 6.43 -11.95
N ALA A 45 33.36 5.48 -11.10
CA ALA A 45 34.50 5.69 -10.22
C ALA A 45 35.79 6.07 -10.98
N GLN A 46 36.10 5.35 -12.07
CA GLN A 46 37.26 5.67 -12.93
C GLN A 46 37.13 7.07 -13.57
N PHE A 47 35.92 7.44 -13.99
CA PHE A 47 35.66 8.74 -14.61
C PHE A 47 35.72 9.87 -13.58
N ARG A 48 35.33 9.62 -12.33
CA ARG A 48 35.52 10.59 -11.25
C ARG A 48 37.00 10.88 -10.99
N ASP A 49 37.85 9.87 -11.04
CA ASP A 49 39.31 10.05 -10.92
C ASP A 49 39.89 10.80 -12.14
N LYS A 50 39.41 10.46 -13.34
CA LYS A 50 39.88 11.02 -14.61
C LYS A 50 39.45 12.48 -14.84
N TYR A 51 38.25 12.84 -14.39
CA TYR A 51 37.63 14.16 -14.62
C TYR A 51 37.36 14.92 -13.32
N ASN A 52 38.23 14.71 -12.32
CA ASN A 52 38.09 15.24 -10.95
C ASN A 52 37.95 16.77 -10.85
N ASP A 53 38.43 17.53 -11.84
CA ASP A 53 38.33 18.98 -11.90
C ASP A 53 36.93 19.50 -12.29
N ASN A 54 36.09 18.66 -12.92
CA ASN A 54 34.76 19.05 -13.38
C ASN A 54 33.67 18.68 -12.36
N LYS A 55 33.42 19.59 -11.40
CA LYS A 55 32.43 19.37 -10.32
C LYS A 55 31.04 18.98 -10.80
N GLU A 56 30.52 19.62 -11.85
CA GLU A 56 29.18 19.32 -12.39
C GLU A 56 29.14 17.91 -12.99
N LEU A 57 30.20 17.48 -13.68
CA LEU A 57 30.30 16.10 -14.15
C LEU A 57 30.37 15.11 -12.99
N ILE A 58 31.20 15.37 -11.97
CA ILE A 58 31.28 14.52 -10.77
C ILE A 58 29.90 14.37 -10.12
N LYS A 59 29.11 15.44 -10.09
CA LYS A 59 27.74 15.42 -9.58
C LYS A 59 26.82 14.51 -10.36
N VAL A 60 26.83 14.59 -11.69
CA VAL A 60 26.06 13.70 -12.58
C VAL A 60 26.47 12.24 -12.39
N LEU A 61 27.79 11.98 -12.29
CA LEU A 61 28.33 10.65 -12.03
C LEU A 61 27.83 10.09 -10.67
N LEU A 62 27.89 10.88 -9.60
CA LEU A 62 27.38 10.49 -8.29
C LEU A 62 25.87 10.22 -8.30
N LEU A 63 25.08 11.01 -9.04
CA LEU A 63 23.65 10.76 -9.20
C LEU A 63 23.38 9.41 -9.91
N MET A 64 24.15 9.09 -10.95
CA MET A 64 24.08 7.79 -11.63
C MET A 64 24.49 6.64 -10.70
N GLU A 65 25.51 6.84 -9.87
CA GLU A 65 25.94 5.85 -8.86
C GLU A 65 24.86 5.62 -7.81
N ALA A 66 24.24 6.68 -7.29
CA ALA A 66 23.18 6.57 -6.29
C ALA A 66 21.98 5.76 -6.82
N ILE A 67 21.58 5.97 -8.07
CA ILE A 67 20.51 5.16 -8.70
C ILE A 67 20.98 3.74 -8.94
N SER A 68 22.19 3.55 -9.46
CA SER A 68 22.75 2.22 -9.71
C SER A 68 22.77 1.37 -8.44
N HIS A 69 23.16 1.96 -7.31
CA HIS A 69 23.08 1.32 -6.00
C HIS A 69 21.64 1.02 -5.56
N ALA A 70 20.70 1.96 -5.78
CA ALA A 70 19.29 1.73 -5.44
C ALA A 70 18.67 0.57 -6.24
N GLU A 71 18.98 0.48 -7.52
CA GLU A 71 18.46 -0.53 -8.44
C GLU A 71 19.00 -1.95 -8.16
N ILE A 72 20.19 -2.06 -7.55
CA ILE A 72 20.74 -3.33 -7.06
C ILE A 72 20.48 -3.57 -5.57
N GLU A 73 19.52 -2.82 -4.99
CA GLU A 73 19.08 -2.91 -3.58
C GLU A 73 20.16 -2.56 -2.53
N GLU A 74 21.23 -1.87 -2.93
CA GLU A 74 22.27 -1.33 -2.04
C GLU A 74 21.87 0.04 -1.47
N TYR A 75 20.69 0.10 -0.84
CA TYR A 75 20.04 1.35 -0.40
C TYR A 75 20.88 2.21 0.53
N LYS A 76 21.75 1.60 1.35
CA LYS A 76 22.64 2.33 2.25
C LYS A 76 23.70 3.14 1.49
N ALA A 77 24.34 2.53 0.49
CA ALA A 77 25.34 3.19 -0.34
C ALA A 77 24.69 4.33 -1.15
N SER A 78 23.50 4.07 -1.72
CA SER A 78 22.70 5.10 -2.39
C SER A 78 22.40 6.29 -1.47
N ALA A 79 21.91 6.03 -0.25
CA ALA A 79 21.58 7.06 0.72
C ALA A 79 22.81 7.89 1.17
N GLU A 80 23.98 7.25 1.30
CA GLU A 80 25.24 7.94 1.63
C GLU A 80 25.66 8.92 0.53
N ILE A 81 25.55 8.51 -0.74
CA ILE A 81 25.84 9.39 -1.89
C ILE A 81 24.83 10.56 -1.96
N ILE A 82 23.54 10.28 -1.79
CA ILE A 82 22.51 11.33 -1.79
C ILE A 82 22.74 12.31 -0.64
N GLN A 83 23.14 11.82 0.53
CA GLN A 83 23.47 12.67 1.67
C GLN A 83 24.71 13.53 1.40
N GLN A 84 25.72 13.01 0.70
CA GLN A 84 26.88 13.77 0.26
C GLN A 84 26.45 14.90 -0.68
N LEU A 85 25.67 14.58 -1.73
CA LEU A 85 25.16 15.56 -2.70
C LEU A 85 24.29 16.64 -2.03
N TYR A 86 23.47 16.26 -1.05
CA TYR A 86 22.66 17.20 -0.29
C TYR A 86 23.46 18.07 0.69
N GLY A 87 24.64 17.61 1.11
CA GLY A 87 25.49 18.28 2.09
C GLY A 87 26.47 19.32 1.51
N GLU A 88 26.48 19.50 0.19
CA GLU A 88 27.34 20.48 -0.46
C GLU A 88 27.00 21.92 -0.01
N THR A 89 28.02 22.77 0.09
CA THR A 89 27.96 24.07 0.78
C THR A 89 27.32 25.19 -0.05
N ASP A 90 27.11 24.97 -1.35
CA ASP A 90 26.43 25.93 -2.22
C ASP A 90 24.90 25.76 -2.13
N PRO A 91 24.11 26.86 -2.26
CA PRO A 91 22.66 26.76 -2.23
C PRO A 91 22.14 25.85 -3.35
N ILE A 92 21.69 24.65 -2.96
CA ILE A 92 21.13 23.68 -3.88
C ILE A 92 19.88 24.27 -4.52
N LYS A 93 19.78 24.17 -5.85
CA LYS A 93 18.60 24.62 -6.59
C LYS A 93 17.40 23.76 -6.21
N THR A 94 16.21 24.36 -6.13
CA THR A 94 14.99 23.64 -5.77
C THR A 94 14.72 22.42 -6.65
N SER A 95 14.95 22.51 -7.96
CA SER A 95 14.78 21.38 -8.89
C SER A 95 15.67 20.19 -8.55
N GLU A 96 16.86 20.47 -8.05
CA GLU A 96 17.81 19.45 -7.64
C GLU A 96 17.44 18.85 -6.27
N LEU A 97 16.94 19.67 -5.34
CA LEU A 97 16.38 19.15 -4.07
C LEU A 97 15.20 18.22 -4.31
N VAL A 98 14.31 18.54 -5.26
CA VAL A 98 13.20 17.66 -5.62
C VAL A 98 13.73 16.32 -6.13
N MET A 99 14.68 16.34 -7.07
CA MET A 99 15.32 15.14 -7.61
C MET A 99 15.99 14.29 -6.53
N LEU A 100 16.83 14.90 -5.68
CA LEU A 100 17.49 14.20 -4.58
C LEU A 100 16.48 13.65 -3.56
N GLY A 101 15.38 14.36 -3.32
CA GLY A 101 14.32 13.91 -2.42
C GLY A 101 13.52 12.74 -2.98
N GLU A 102 13.21 12.74 -4.27
CA GLU A 102 12.57 11.63 -4.98
C GLU A 102 13.49 10.40 -5.06
N LEU A 103 14.79 10.61 -5.30
CA LEU A 103 15.77 9.53 -5.26
C LEU A 103 15.89 8.95 -3.84
N ALA A 104 15.99 9.81 -2.82
CA ALA A 104 15.99 9.38 -1.43
C ALA A 104 14.70 8.65 -1.03
N PHE A 105 13.55 8.96 -1.64
CA PHE A 105 12.28 8.27 -1.35
C PHE A 105 12.37 6.77 -1.62
N MET A 106 13.19 6.36 -2.59
CA MET A 106 13.38 4.96 -2.93
C MET A 106 14.27 4.20 -1.92
N CYS A 107 15.07 4.91 -1.11
CA CYS A 107 16.14 4.29 -0.32
C CYS A 107 16.06 4.60 1.19
N ASP A 108 15.75 5.85 1.56
CA ASP A 108 15.66 6.31 2.94
C ASP A 108 14.60 7.41 3.09
N TYR A 109 13.44 7.04 3.62
CA TYR A 109 12.32 7.97 3.84
C TYR A 109 12.64 9.11 4.82
N LYS A 110 13.57 8.95 5.76
CA LYS A 110 13.96 10.03 6.69
C LYS A 110 14.83 11.05 5.98
N LEU A 111 15.75 10.60 5.12
CA LEU A 111 16.54 11.45 4.25
C LEU A 111 15.63 12.18 3.26
N ALA A 112 14.75 11.45 2.58
CA ALA A 112 13.76 12.00 1.65
C ALA A 112 12.92 13.10 2.30
N ARG A 113 12.40 12.85 3.51
CA ARG A 113 11.66 13.86 4.28
C ARG A 113 12.46 15.13 4.49
N ARG A 114 13.73 15.00 4.87
CA ARG A 114 14.61 16.15 5.14
C ARG A 114 14.80 16.98 3.88
N ILE A 115 15.18 16.33 2.78
CA ILE A 115 15.48 16.99 1.51
C ILE A 115 14.21 17.65 0.93
N MET A 116 13.11 16.89 0.85
CA MET A 116 11.85 17.39 0.28
C MET A 116 11.23 18.52 1.14
N SER A 117 11.41 18.48 2.47
CA SER A 117 11.00 19.60 3.33
C SER A 117 11.79 20.87 3.02
N THR A 118 13.08 20.76 2.71
CA THR A 118 13.91 21.89 2.29
C THR A 118 13.46 22.40 0.92
N ALA A 119 13.17 21.50 -0.03
CA ALA A 119 12.66 21.86 -1.36
C ALA A 119 11.37 22.69 -1.26
N VAL A 120 10.37 22.18 -0.52
CA VAL A 120 9.08 22.86 -0.33
C VAL A 120 9.26 24.21 0.37
N LYS A 121 10.09 24.29 1.42
CA LYS A 121 10.38 25.57 2.08
C LYS A 121 11.01 26.60 1.15
N GLN A 122 11.91 26.17 0.26
CA GLN A 122 12.52 27.06 -0.72
C GLN A 122 11.49 27.55 -1.74
N MET A 123 10.63 26.67 -2.25
CA MET A 123 9.52 27.04 -3.14
C MET A 123 8.59 28.08 -2.49
N GLU A 124 8.24 27.90 -1.21
CA GLU A 124 7.41 28.86 -0.47
C GLU A 124 8.11 30.20 -0.29
N ALA A 125 9.40 30.20 0.06
CA ALA A 125 10.16 31.42 0.30
C ALA A 125 10.28 32.29 -0.96
N VAL A 126 10.37 31.68 -2.14
CA VAL A 126 10.45 32.40 -3.43
C VAL A 126 9.08 32.70 -4.03
N ASN A 127 7.98 32.39 -3.33
CA ASN A 127 6.61 32.45 -3.84
C ASN A 127 6.51 31.78 -5.21
N GLU A 128 6.91 30.51 -5.29
CA GLU A 128 6.92 29.73 -6.53
C GLU A 128 5.61 29.94 -7.32
N SER A 129 5.77 30.51 -8.51
CA SER A 129 4.67 30.81 -9.42
C SER A 129 3.98 29.55 -9.92
N ASP A 130 4.74 28.46 -10.03
CA ASP A 130 4.25 27.14 -10.39
C ASP A 130 3.66 26.42 -9.18
N ARG A 131 2.39 26.71 -8.90
CA ARG A 131 1.63 26.09 -7.80
C ARG A 131 1.55 24.57 -7.93
N ILE A 132 1.67 24.01 -9.13
CA ILE A 132 1.64 22.57 -9.37
C ILE A 132 2.91 21.91 -8.84
N LYS A 133 4.09 22.52 -9.03
CA LYS A 133 5.34 22.03 -8.43
C LYS A 133 5.26 21.99 -6.92
N LEU A 134 4.74 23.05 -6.31
CA LEU A 134 4.55 23.10 -4.86
C LEU A 134 3.55 22.03 -4.37
N ALA A 135 2.44 21.85 -5.10
CA ALA A 135 1.46 20.79 -4.82
C ALA A 135 2.08 19.39 -4.86
N ARG A 136 2.95 19.12 -5.85
CA ARG A 136 3.69 17.86 -5.98
C ARG A 136 4.70 17.64 -4.85
N GLY A 137 5.42 18.68 -4.43
CA GLY A 137 6.29 18.60 -3.25
C GLY A 137 5.53 18.20 -1.98
N TYR A 138 4.34 18.77 -1.78
CA TYR A 138 3.45 18.40 -0.68
C TYR A 138 2.90 16.98 -0.80
N LEU A 139 2.54 16.54 -2.01
CA LEU A 139 2.14 15.16 -2.29
C LEU A 139 3.24 14.17 -1.87
N VAL A 140 4.48 14.39 -2.31
CA VAL A 140 5.61 13.52 -1.97
C VAL A 140 5.90 13.52 -0.46
N LEU A 141 5.81 14.67 0.21
CA LEU A 141 5.91 14.71 1.68
C LEU A 141 4.80 13.92 2.37
N GLY A 142 3.58 13.93 1.83
CA GLY A 142 2.48 13.11 2.30
C GLY A 142 2.79 11.61 2.20
N GLU A 143 3.29 11.18 1.03
CA GLU A 143 3.68 9.79 0.79
C GLU A 143 4.84 9.34 1.69
N ILE A 144 5.83 10.21 1.89
CA ILE A 144 6.95 9.97 2.83
C ILE A 144 6.44 9.74 4.25
N GLU A 145 5.55 10.61 4.75
CA GLU A 145 5.03 10.47 6.11
C GLU A 145 4.08 9.27 6.23
N GLU A 146 3.36 8.88 5.18
CA GLU A 146 2.57 7.64 5.12
C GLU A 146 3.50 6.42 5.25
N LYS A 147 4.58 6.35 4.48
CA LYS A 147 5.60 5.28 4.58
C LYS A 147 6.31 5.22 5.94
N LEU A 148 6.41 6.36 6.62
CA LEU A 148 6.94 6.46 7.99
C LEU A 148 5.88 6.22 9.08
N GLU A 149 4.66 5.83 8.69
CA GLU A 149 3.51 5.58 9.57
C GLU A 149 3.13 6.81 10.44
N LYS A 150 3.39 8.02 9.93
CA LYS A 150 3.05 9.31 10.57
C LYS A 150 1.76 9.87 10.01
N LEU A 151 0.66 9.14 10.21
CA LEU A 151 -0.66 9.41 9.62
C LEU A 151 -1.11 10.88 9.74
N VAL A 152 -0.93 11.51 10.90
CA VAL A 152 -1.34 12.92 11.12
C VAL A 152 -0.56 13.89 10.22
N ARG A 153 0.74 13.65 10.03
CA ARG A 153 1.58 14.49 9.15
C ARG A 153 1.29 14.22 7.68
N ALA A 154 1.08 12.95 7.32
CA ALA A 154 0.69 12.57 5.96
C ALA A 154 -0.61 13.28 5.55
N ILE A 155 -1.66 13.21 6.38
CA ILE A 155 -2.92 13.94 6.16
C ILE A 155 -2.68 15.44 5.99
N LYS A 156 -1.86 16.04 6.87
CA LYS A 156 -1.55 17.47 6.79
C LYS A 156 -0.94 17.83 5.43
N TYR A 157 0.09 17.12 4.99
CA TYR A 157 0.76 17.40 3.72
C TYR A 157 -0.13 17.11 2.51
N TYR A 158 -0.90 16.02 2.52
CA TYR A 158 -1.89 15.76 1.46
C TYR A 158 -2.96 16.85 1.37
N LYS A 159 -3.46 17.38 2.50
CA LYS A 159 -4.40 18.52 2.49
C LYS A 159 -3.77 19.79 1.93
N GLN A 160 -2.49 20.06 2.23
CA GLN A 160 -1.77 21.19 1.64
C GLN A 160 -1.65 21.02 0.11
N GLY A 161 -1.21 19.85 -0.36
CA GLY A 161 -1.15 19.53 -1.79
C GLY A 161 -2.51 19.68 -2.48
N LEU A 162 -3.57 19.16 -1.85
CA LEU A 162 -4.95 19.24 -2.36
C LEU A 162 -5.41 20.69 -2.55
N THR A 163 -5.08 21.56 -1.58
CA THR A 163 -5.42 22.99 -1.65
C THR A 163 -4.78 23.64 -2.86
N TYR A 164 -3.51 23.34 -3.16
CA TYR A 164 -2.83 23.88 -4.33
C TYR A 164 -3.42 23.33 -5.65
N PHE A 165 -3.70 22.03 -5.74
CA PHE A 165 -4.31 21.45 -6.94
C PHE A 165 -5.75 21.96 -7.21
N GLN A 166 -6.53 22.24 -6.17
CA GLN A 166 -7.90 22.76 -6.31
C GLN A 166 -7.96 24.23 -6.74
N ASN A 167 -6.98 25.02 -6.29
CA ASN A 167 -6.86 26.45 -6.57
C ASN A 167 -6.13 26.76 -7.88
N ASP A 168 -5.73 25.74 -8.63
CA ASP A 168 -5.11 25.89 -9.94
C ASP A 168 -6.18 26.03 -11.05
N ASP A 169 -5.92 26.88 -12.03
CA ASP A 169 -6.83 27.12 -13.17
C ASP A 169 -6.96 25.86 -14.05
N LYS A 170 -5.92 25.03 -14.11
CA LYS A 170 -5.89 23.74 -14.82
C LYS A 170 -5.97 22.59 -13.82
N ARG A 171 -7.06 22.56 -13.04
CA ARG A 171 -7.36 21.51 -12.05
C ARG A 171 -7.01 20.12 -12.57
N ASP A 172 -5.95 19.54 -12.01
CA ASP A 172 -5.58 18.14 -12.24
C ASP A 172 -6.60 17.24 -11.53
N LYS A 173 -7.66 16.86 -12.26
CA LYS A 173 -8.78 16.08 -11.73
C LYS A 173 -8.32 14.76 -11.11
N TYR A 174 -7.30 14.14 -11.70
CA TYR A 174 -6.76 12.89 -11.20
C TYR A 174 -6.05 13.09 -9.86
N MET A 175 -5.19 14.10 -9.74
CA MET A 175 -4.50 14.38 -8.48
C MET A 175 -5.47 14.80 -7.37
N ILE A 176 -6.50 15.57 -7.70
CA ILE A 176 -7.56 15.94 -6.74
C ILE A 176 -8.30 14.69 -6.26
N LEU A 177 -8.70 13.79 -7.18
CA LEU A 177 -9.30 12.49 -6.85
C LEU A 177 -8.39 11.66 -5.95
N TYR A 178 -7.12 11.49 -6.35
CA TYR A 178 -6.13 10.70 -5.62
C TYR A 178 -5.95 11.22 -4.19
N LEU A 179 -5.85 12.53 -4.02
CA LEU A 179 -5.67 13.15 -2.70
C LEU A 179 -6.92 13.00 -1.83
N HIS A 180 -8.12 13.17 -2.39
CA HIS A 180 -9.36 12.87 -1.65
C HIS A 180 -9.39 11.40 -1.19
N PHE A 181 -9.09 10.47 -2.10
CA PHE A 181 -9.00 9.06 -1.77
C PHE A 181 -7.98 8.78 -0.66
N LYS A 182 -6.74 9.27 -0.80
CA LYS A 182 -5.67 9.08 0.19
C LYS A 182 -6.02 9.65 1.55
N ILE A 183 -6.52 10.88 1.61
CA ILE A 183 -6.92 11.51 2.88
C ILE A 183 -8.05 10.72 3.53
N GLY A 184 -9.06 10.29 2.75
CA GLY A 184 -10.16 9.46 3.22
C GLY A 184 -9.69 8.12 3.80
N MET A 185 -8.79 7.43 3.11
CA MET A 185 -8.18 6.18 3.58
C MET A 185 -7.46 6.36 4.93
N LEU A 186 -6.63 7.41 5.05
CA LEU A 186 -5.91 7.67 6.30
C LEU A 186 -6.85 8.04 7.46
N TYR A 187 -7.96 8.72 7.19
CA TYR A 187 -8.97 8.96 8.22
C TYR A 187 -9.71 7.69 8.63
N THR A 188 -9.97 6.76 7.71
CA THR A 188 -10.49 5.42 8.03
C THR A 188 -9.55 4.66 8.95
N GLU A 189 -8.23 4.67 8.68
CA GLU A 189 -7.23 4.04 9.56
C GLU A 189 -7.19 4.67 10.96
N LYS A 190 -7.45 5.99 11.06
CA LYS A 190 -7.56 6.71 12.33
C LYS A 190 -8.93 6.54 13.01
N ASN A 191 -9.87 5.82 12.40
CA ASN A 191 -11.28 5.73 12.81
C ASN A 191 -11.97 7.09 12.98
N ALA A 192 -11.55 8.11 12.22
CA ALA A 192 -12.14 9.44 12.21
C ALA A 192 -13.29 9.46 11.19
N LYS A 193 -14.45 8.96 11.62
CA LYS A 193 -15.55 8.60 10.73
C LYS A 193 -16.06 9.75 9.87
N ALA A 194 -16.29 10.93 10.46
CA ALA A 194 -16.89 12.06 9.76
C ALA A 194 -16.00 12.53 8.59
N GLU A 195 -14.70 12.70 8.86
CA GLU A 195 -13.73 13.12 7.86
C GLU A 195 -13.49 12.02 6.81
N ALA A 196 -13.40 10.76 7.22
CA ALA A 196 -13.26 9.66 6.28
C ALA A 196 -14.42 9.63 5.28
N VAL A 197 -15.66 9.77 5.77
CA VAL A 197 -16.85 9.82 4.91
C VAL A 197 -16.78 10.98 3.94
N GLU A 198 -16.53 12.21 4.42
CA GLU A 198 -16.44 13.41 3.58
C GLU A 198 -15.46 13.24 2.41
N TYR A 199 -14.24 12.76 2.70
CA TYR A 199 -13.19 12.63 1.68
C TYR A 199 -13.44 11.45 0.73
N LEU A 200 -13.95 10.31 1.22
CA LEU A 200 -14.21 9.14 0.38
C LEU A 200 -15.45 9.32 -0.52
N GLU A 201 -16.51 9.96 -0.04
CA GLU A 201 -17.66 10.31 -0.88
C GLU A 201 -17.26 11.28 -1.98
N LYS A 202 -16.40 12.26 -1.65
CA LYS A 202 -15.85 13.15 -2.68
C LYS A 202 -15.00 12.40 -3.71
N ALA A 203 -14.23 11.40 -3.30
CA ALA A 203 -13.48 10.56 -4.21
C ALA A 203 -14.42 9.74 -5.13
N ILE A 204 -15.52 9.21 -4.60
CA ILE A 204 -16.54 8.48 -5.39
C ILE A 204 -17.15 9.37 -6.48
N ASP A 205 -17.50 10.62 -6.12
CA ASP A 205 -18.08 11.60 -7.05
C ASP A 205 -17.10 11.99 -8.15
N LEU A 206 -15.82 12.12 -7.81
CA LEU A 206 -14.75 12.54 -8.73
C LEU A 206 -14.22 11.39 -9.59
N ALA A 207 -14.47 10.14 -9.21
CA ALA A 207 -13.78 8.99 -9.78
C ALA A 207 -13.96 8.84 -11.29
N GLY A 208 -15.09 9.26 -11.88
CA GLY A 208 -15.30 9.19 -13.34
C GLY A 208 -14.88 7.84 -13.93
N ASP A 209 -13.87 7.87 -14.82
CA ASP A 209 -13.29 6.72 -15.51
C ASP A 209 -12.16 6.00 -14.73
N TYR A 210 -12.02 6.27 -13.43
CA TYR A 210 -11.06 5.63 -12.53
C TYR A 210 -11.79 4.66 -11.57
N PRO A 211 -12.29 3.51 -12.07
CA PRO A 211 -13.13 2.60 -11.30
C PRO A 211 -12.42 2.02 -10.08
N GLU A 212 -11.10 1.85 -10.11
CA GLU A 212 -10.34 1.27 -9.00
C GLU A 212 -10.40 2.14 -7.74
N MET A 213 -10.22 3.46 -7.87
CA MET A 213 -10.33 4.37 -6.71
C MET A 213 -11.77 4.44 -6.21
N LYS A 214 -12.75 4.36 -7.11
CA LYS A 214 -14.18 4.31 -6.76
C LYS A 214 -14.52 3.07 -5.94
N ILE A 215 -14.10 1.89 -6.41
CA ILE A 215 -14.28 0.61 -5.72
C ILE A 215 -13.63 0.66 -4.34
N ASN A 216 -12.36 1.06 -4.26
CA ASN A 216 -11.67 1.16 -2.98
C ASN A 216 -12.38 2.10 -2.00
N SER A 217 -12.88 3.24 -2.49
CA SER A 217 -13.61 4.19 -1.65
C SER A 217 -14.91 3.59 -1.11
N TYR A 218 -15.69 2.89 -1.94
CA TYR A 218 -16.88 2.17 -1.49
C TYR A 218 -16.58 1.10 -0.44
N VAL A 219 -15.54 0.29 -0.67
CA VAL A 219 -15.13 -0.78 0.27
C VAL A 219 -14.68 -0.19 1.60
N SER A 220 -13.95 0.93 1.57
CA SER A 220 -13.50 1.61 2.78
C SER A 220 -14.64 2.24 3.58
N LEU A 221 -15.62 2.85 2.91
CA LEU A 221 -16.84 3.33 3.57
C LEU A 221 -17.62 2.17 4.20
N ALA A 222 -17.78 1.06 3.48
CA ALA A 222 -18.46 -0.11 4.01
C ALA A 222 -17.78 -0.65 5.28
N LYS A 223 -16.46 -0.81 5.26
CA LYS A 223 -15.68 -1.24 6.43
C LYS A 223 -15.81 -0.27 7.60
N LEU A 224 -15.76 1.04 7.33
CA LEU A 224 -15.89 2.07 8.34
C LEU A 224 -17.28 2.06 8.99
N TYR A 225 -18.35 1.84 8.23
CA TYR A 225 -19.69 1.69 8.80
C TYR A 225 -19.83 0.37 9.56
N GLY A 226 -19.32 -0.74 9.01
CA GLY A 226 -19.35 -2.05 9.66
C GLY A 226 -18.60 -2.09 11.00
N SER A 227 -17.41 -1.47 11.09
CA SER A 227 -16.64 -1.40 12.34
C SER A 227 -17.32 -0.57 13.43
N ASN A 228 -18.27 0.27 13.06
CA ASN A 228 -19.08 1.08 13.98
C ASN A 228 -20.48 0.47 14.21
N ASN A 229 -20.70 -0.80 13.85
CA ASN A 229 -21.97 -1.52 13.94
C ASN A 229 -23.12 -0.88 13.14
N ASP A 230 -22.82 -0.03 12.15
CA ASP A 230 -23.80 0.57 11.24
C ASP A 230 -23.93 -0.27 9.95
N ASN A 231 -24.18 -1.58 10.11
CA ASN A 231 -24.20 -2.53 8.99
C ASN A 231 -25.21 -2.18 7.89
N GLU A 232 -26.34 -1.56 8.24
CA GLU A 232 -27.33 -1.07 7.28
C GLU A 232 -26.78 0.02 6.35
N LYS A 233 -25.89 0.88 6.86
CA LYS A 233 -25.23 1.91 6.04
C LYS A 233 -24.08 1.35 5.22
N ALA A 234 -23.44 0.28 5.68
CA ALA A 234 -22.37 -0.39 4.94
C ALA A 234 -22.90 -1.07 3.66
N PHE A 235 -24.09 -1.67 3.74
CA PHE A 235 -24.69 -2.47 2.67
C PHE A 235 -24.76 -1.79 1.28
N PRO A 236 -25.31 -0.57 1.12
CA PRO A 236 -25.38 0.08 -0.20
C PRO A 236 -23.99 0.28 -0.82
N TYR A 237 -22.97 0.60 -0.02
CA TYR A 237 -21.60 0.73 -0.53
C TYR A 237 -21.02 -0.63 -0.94
N LEU A 238 -21.28 -1.70 -0.20
CA LEU A 238 -20.87 -3.06 -0.59
C LEU A 238 -21.54 -3.52 -1.90
N GLU A 239 -22.82 -3.21 -2.08
CA GLU A 239 -23.55 -3.53 -3.31
C GLU A 239 -22.95 -2.82 -4.52
N GLN A 240 -22.69 -1.51 -4.40
CA GLN A 240 -22.05 -0.74 -5.47
C GLN A 240 -20.62 -1.23 -5.76
N ALA A 241 -19.83 -1.56 -4.72
CA ALA A 241 -18.50 -2.12 -4.89
C ALA A 241 -18.52 -3.46 -5.64
N LEU A 242 -19.37 -4.41 -5.22
CA LEU A 242 -19.47 -5.73 -5.86
C LEU A 242 -19.94 -5.64 -7.31
N LYS A 243 -20.85 -4.71 -7.62
CA LYS A 243 -21.30 -4.47 -8.99
C LYS A 243 -20.14 -4.04 -9.91
N LEU A 244 -19.29 -3.13 -9.43
CA LEU A 244 -18.12 -2.67 -10.20
C LEU A 244 -16.98 -3.69 -10.23
N LEU A 245 -16.84 -4.50 -9.17
CA LEU A 245 -15.75 -5.46 -9.04
C LEU A 245 -15.80 -6.56 -10.11
N ASN A 246 -16.98 -7.05 -10.49
CA ASN A 246 -17.13 -8.21 -11.39
C ASN A 246 -16.48 -8.03 -12.78
N ASP A 247 -16.34 -6.79 -13.26
CA ASP A 247 -15.78 -6.46 -14.58
C ASP A 247 -14.49 -5.61 -14.47
N SER A 248 -13.87 -5.57 -13.30
CA SER A 248 -12.69 -4.72 -13.04
C SER A 248 -11.37 -5.49 -13.00
N THR A 249 -10.27 -4.76 -13.14
CA THR A 249 -8.91 -5.24 -12.87
C THR A 249 -8.71 -5.73 -11.43
N LEU A 250 -9.63 -5.36 -10.52
CA LEU A 250 -9.64 -5.77 -9.12
C LEU A 250 -10.37 -7.11 -8.89
N THR A 251 -10.85 -7.78 -9.94
CA THR A 251 -11.42 -9.12 -9.84
C THR A 251 -10.38 -10.11 -9.28
N ASN A 252 -10.81 -10.97 -8.37
CA ASN A 252 -9.99 -11.95 -7.64
C ASN A 252 -8.78 -11.36 -6.89
N THR A 253 -8.80 -10.06 -6.58
CA THR A 253 -7.80 -9.43 -5.72
C THR A 253 -8.21 -9.49 -4.25
N LEU A 254 -7.31 -9.04 -3.35
CA LEU A 254 -7.60 -8.91 -1.93
C LEU A 254 -8.85 -8.05 -1.68
N ILE A 255 -8.99 -6.91 -2.37
CA ILE A 255 -10.14 -6.02 -2.21
C ILE A 255 -11.46 -6.74 -2.54
N HIS A 256 -11.47 -7.57 -3.58
CA HIS A 256 -12.66 -8.37 -3.92
C HIS A 256 -12.99 -9.39 -2.83
N ALA A 257 -11.99 -10.11 -2.32
CA ALA A 257 -12.18 -11.06 -1.23
C ALA A 257 -12.69 -10.39 0.05
N GLU A 258 -12.16 -9.21 0.37
CA GLU A 258 -12.61 -8.41 1.51
C GLU A 258 -14.04 -7.93 1.34
N THR A 259 -14.40 -7.39 0.17
CA THR A 259 -15.77 -6.94 -0.11
C THR A 259 -16.78 -8.09 0.02
N LEU A 260 -16.43 -9.28 -0.49
CA LEU A 260 -17.25 -10.47 -0.33
C LEU A 260 -17.36 -10.90 1.14
N THR A 261 -16.29 -10.75 1.92
CA THR A 261 -16.30 -11.08 3.36
C THR A 261 -17.23 -10.15 4.11
N GLU A 262 -17.15 -8.84 3.88
CA GLU A 262 -18.02 -7.85 4.52
C GLU A 262 -19.49 -8.08 4.12
N MET A 263 -19.76 -8.42 2.86
CA MET A 263 -21.11 -8.77 2.41
C MET A 263 -21.63 -10.04 3.07
N ALA A 264 -20.77 -11.06 3.22
CA ALA A 264 -21.13 -12.28 3.94
C ALA A 264 -21.44 -11.97 5.42
N PHE A 265 -20.62 -11.15 6.05
CA PHE A 265 -20.80 -10.73 7.45
C PHE A 265 -22.10 -9.93 7.65
N TYR A 266 -22.45 -9.04 6.72
CA TYR A 266 -23.74 -8.33 6.75
C TYR A 266 -24.94 -9.29 6.81
N TYR A 267 -24.95 -10.35 5.98
CA TYR A 267 -26.01 -11.35 6.04
C TYR A 267 -25.93 -12.23 7.28
N PHE A 268 -24.72 -12.57 7.73
CA PHE A 268 -24.48 -13.32 8.96
C PHE A 268 -25.06 -12.60 10.18
N ASP A 269 -24.80 -11.30 10.33
CA ASP A 269 -25.29 -10.45 11.41
C ASP A 269 -26.83 -10.36 11.44
N GLN A 270 -27.46 -10.41 10.27
CA GLN A 270 -28.92 -10.51 10.15
C GLN A 270 -29.48 -11.92 10.33
N SER A 271 -28.67 -12.89 10.73
CA SER A 271 -29.04 -14.33 10.82
C SER A 271 -29.52 -14.92 9.48
N LYS A 272 -29.22 -14.28 8.35
CA LYS A 272 -29.54 -14.75 6.99
C LYS A 272 -28.41 -15.67 6.48
N LEU A 273 -28.23 -16.79 7.17
CA LEU A 273 -27.08 -17.68 6.97
C LEU A 273 -27.00 -18.24 5.55
N ASP A 274 -28.12 -18.64 4.96
CA ASP A 274 -28.18 -19.12 3.57
C ASP A 274 -27.71 -18.07 2.56
N SER A 275 -27.96 -16.77 2.83
CA SER A 275 -27.48 -15.67 1.99
C SER A 275 -25.99 -15.39 2.18
N ALA A 276 -25.42 -15.63 3.37
CA ALA A 276 -24.00 -15.40 3.65
C ALA A 276 -23.09 -16.45 3.00
N ILE A 277 -23.53 -17.71 2.94
CA ILE A 277 -22.78 -18.86 2.40
C ILE A 277 -22.11 -18.62 1.04
N PRO A 278 -22.81 -18.15 -0.02
CA PRO A 278 -22.20 -17.97 -1.33
C PRO A 278 -21.07 -16.93 -1.31
N TYR A 279 -21.20 -15.86 -0.51
CA TYR A 279 -20.18 -14.83 -0.38
C TYR A 279 -18.95 -15.34 0.37
N TYR A 280 -19.13 -16.01 1.51
CA TYR A 280 -18.02 -16.64 2.23
C TYR A 280 -17.28 -17.65 1.35
N LYS A 281 -18.02 -18.52 0.65
CA LYS A 281 -17.42 -19.51 -0.26
C LYS A 281 -16.55 -18.84 -1.33
N LYS A 282 -17.05 -17.81 -2.00
CA LYS A 282 -16.30 -17.08 -3.04
C LYS A 282 -15.08 -16.35 -2.45
N ALA A 283 -15.23 -15.72 -1.29
CA ALA A 283 -14.13 -15.06 -0.58
C ALA A 283 -13.00 -16.05 -0.24
N ILE A 284 -13.34 -17.20 0.35
CA ILE A 284 -12.39 -18.27 0.69
C ILE A 284 -11.63 -18.75 -0.56
N THR A 285 -12.33 -18.95 -1.68
CA THR A 285 -11.68 -19.34 -2.95
C THR A 285 -10.61 -18.33 -3.36
N ILE A 286 -10.92 -17.03 -3.30
CA ILE A 286 -9.96 -15.98 -3.66
C ILE A 286 -8.80 -15.95 -2.65
N TYR A 287 -9.08 -15.93 -1.35
CA TYR A 287 -8.02 -15.90 -0.32
C TYR A 287 -7.03 -17.06 -0.43
N ASN A 288 -7.48 -18.24 -0.84
CA ASN A 288 -6.62 -19.40 -1.07
C ASN A 288 -5.76 -19.28 -2.34
N GLN A 289 -6.11 -18.41 -3.28
CA GLN A 289 -5.34 -18.13 -4.50
C GLN A 289 -4.33 -16.98 -4.32
N LEU A 290 -4.52 -16.12 -3.30
CA LEU A 290 -3.59 -15.03 -3.00
C LEU A 290 -2.28 -15.57 -2.41
N LYS A 291 -1.16 -14.94 -2.79
CA LYS A 291 0.19 -15.31 -2.29
C LYS A 291 0.33 -15.09 -0.79
N VAL A 292 -0.29 -14.04 -0.27
CA VAL A 292 -0.20 -13.64 1.13
C VAL A 292 -1.61 -13.31 1.63
N THR A 293 -2.04 -14.05 2.66
CA THR A 293 -3.32 -13.85 3.33
C THR A 293 -3.10 -13.96 4.84
N SER A 294 -3.74 -13.08 5.61
CA SER A 294 -3.75 -13.17 7.07
C SER A 294 -4.36 -14.50 7.52
N ARG A 295 -3.56 -15.32 8.21
CA ARG A 295 -4.00 -16.60 8.79
C ARG A 295 -5.16 -16.40 9.77
N ARG A 296 -5.07 -15.36 10.59
CA ARG A 296 -6.14 -14.95 11.53
C ARG A 296 -7.44 -14.66 10.78
N LYS A 297 -7.39 -13.80 9.76
CA LYS A 297 -8.58 -13.40 8.98
C LYS A 297 -9.21 -14.60 8.28
N LEU A 298 -8.41 -15.41 7.59
CA LEU A 298 -8.91 -16.59 6.89
C LEU A 298 -9.48 -17.64 7.86
N GLY A 299 -8.86 -17.84 9.02
CA GLY A 299 -9.37 -18.72 10.08
C GLY A 299 -10.74 -18.28 10.59
N MET A 300 -10.92 -16.99 10.89
CA MET A 300 -12.23 -16.44 11.29
C MET A 300 -13.29 -16.59 10.20
N ILE A 301 -12.93 -16.37 8.94
CA ILE A 301 -13.85 -16.57 7.81
C ILE A 301 -14.29 -18.04 7.72
N TYR A 302 -13.37 -18.99 7.90
CA TYR A 302 -13.72 -20.41 7.95
C TYR A 302 -14.64 -20.74 9.13
N MET A 303 -14.43 -20.15 10.32
CA MET A 303 -15.33 -20.31 11.47
C MET A 303 -16.75 -19.84 11.14
N GLN A 304 -16.90 -18.61 10.65
CA GLN A 304 -18.20 -18.02 10.32
C GLN A 304 -18.91 -18.80 9.20
N TYR A 305 -18.15 -19.23 8.19
CA TYR A 305 -18.68 -20.05 7.10
C TYR A 305 -19.15 -21.43 7.59
N ALA A 306 -18.36 -22.08 8.46
CA ALA A 306 -18.74 -23.36 9.08
C ALA A 306 -20.01 -23.22 9.92
N TYR A 307 -20.10 -22.15 10.72
CA TYR A 307 -21.29 -21.83 11.51
C TYR A 307 -22.53 -21.66 10.62
N CYS A 308 -22.42 -20.92 9.50
CA CYS A 308 -23.51 -20.77 8.55
C CYS A 308 -23.98 -22.12 8.00
N LEU A 309 -23.03 -23.00 7.64
CA LEU A 309 -23.34 -24.32 7.08
C LEU A 309 -24.01 -25.25 8.10
N GLU A 310 -23.66 -25.11 9.37
CA GLU A 310 -24.24 -25.86 10.48
C GLU A 310 -25.68 -25.42 10.78
N HIS A 311 -25.95 -24.11 10.73
CA HIS A 311 -27.20 -23.52 11.22
C HIS A 311 -28.16 -23.06 10.13
N LYS A 312 -27.81 -23.18 8.84
CA LYS A 312 -28.76 -22.96 7.73
C LYS A 312 -29.95 -23.92 7.78
N GLU A 313 -31.04 -23.57 7.07
CA GLU A 313 -32.31 -24.32 7.08
C GLU A 313 -32.10 -25.84 6.85
N LYS A 314 -31.20 -26.18 5.92
CA LYS A 314 -30.75 -27.56 5.68
C LYS A 314 -29.28 -27.69 5.99
N ALA A 315 -28.97 -27.91 7.26
CA ALA A 315 -27.61 -28.07 7.78
C ALA A 315 -26.76 -29.02 6.94
N ASP A 316 -25.56 -28.58 6.57
CA ASP A 316 -24.54 -29.41 5.93
C ASP A 316 -23.41 -29.65 6.95
N LYS A 317 -23.68 -30.56 7.90
CA LYS A 317 -22.75 -30.87 8.99
C LYS A 317 -21.41 -31.43 8.49
N HIS A 318 -21.40 -32.12 7.36
CA HIS A 318 -20.15 -32.65 6.80
C HIS A 318 -19.25 -31.51 6.31
N LEU A 319 -19.81 -30.57 5.53
CA LEU A 319 -19.06 -29.43 5.04
C LEU A 319 -18.71 -28.44 6.16
N ALA A 320 -19.61 -28.24 7.13
CA ALA A 320 -19.35 -27.43 8.33
C ALA A 320 -18.12 -27.96 9.08
N GLY A 321 -18.10 -29.27 9.39
CA GLY A 321 -16.98 -29.93 10.06
C GLY A 321 -15.67 -29.68 9.34
N LYS A 322 -15.61 -29.91 8.02
CA LYS A 322 -14.39 -29.65 7.22
C LYS A 322 -13.90 -28.21 7.34
N ASN A 323 -14.80 -27.23 7.34
CA ASN A 323 -14.41 -25.82 7.44
C ASN A 323 -14.00 -25.41 8.86
N TYR A 324 -14.60 -26.00 9.90
CA TYR A 324 -14.10 -25.89 11.27
C TYR A 324 -12.66 -26.41 11.40
N GLU A 325 -12.35 -27.56 10.78
CA GLU A 325 -10.96 -28.08 10.78
C GLU A 325 -10.00 -27.11 10.07
N ASN A 326 -10.40 -26.60 8.89
CA ASN A 326 -9.62 -25.60 8.16
C ASN A 326 -9.40 -24.32 8.99
N ALA A 327 -10.40 -23.89 9.76
CA ALA A 327 -10.29 -22.74 10.63
C ALA A 327 -9.19 -22.93 11.67
N ILE A 328 -9.22 -24.05 12.40
CA ILE A 328 -8.18 -24.37 13.41
C ILE A 328 -6.80 -24.45 12.77
N GLU A 329 -6.67 -25.05 11.57
CA GLU A 329 -5.38 -25.12 10.88
C GLU A 329 -4.78 -23.74 10.56
N GLN A 330 -5.63 -22.73 10.31
CA GLN A 330 -5.16 -21.35 10.13
C GLN A 330 -4.86 -20.69 11.47
N LEU A 331 -5.73 -20.84 12.46
CA LEU A 331 -5.62 -20.16 13.77
C LEU A 331 -4.45 -20.68 14.61
N GLU A 332 -4.07 -21.96 14.49
CA GLU A 332 -2.87 -22.53 15.12
C GLU A 332 -1.57 -21.87 14.65
N LYS A 333 -1.59 -21.24 13.47
CA LYS A 333 -0.43 -20.53 12.90
C LYS A 333 -0.43 -19.04 13.28
N THR A 334 -1.28 -18.63 14.21
CA THR A 334 -1.38 -17.25 14.69
C THR A 334 -0.81 -17.11 16.09
N ASN A 335 -0.41 -15.89 16.48
CA ASN A 335 0.02 -15.57 17.83
C ASN A 335 -1.13 -14.97 18.65
N ASP A 336 -2.29 -15.65 18.65
CA ASP A 336 -3.54 -15.21 19.28
C ASP A 336 -4.17 -16.40 20.04
N PRO A 337 -3.65 -16.74 21.24
CA PRO A 337 -4.04 -17.94 21.98
C PRO A 337 -5.49 -17.88 22.46
N GLU A 338 -6.00 -16.69 22.81
CA GLU A 338 -7.39 -16.50 23.23
C GLU A 338 -8.36 -16.77 22.08
N LEU A 339 -8.05 -16.28 20.86
CA LEU A 339 -8.85 -16.60 19.68
C LEU A 339 -8.82 -18.10 19.36
N LEU A 340 -7.65 -18.73 19.45
CA LEU A 340 -7.50 -20.16 19.22
C LEU A 340 -8.27 -20.98 20.27
N GLU A 341 -8.26 -20.55 21.53
CA GLU A 341 -9.01 -21.18 22.62
C GLU A 341 -10.51 -21.18 22.34
N ASN A 342 -11.07 -20.01 22.04
CA ASN A 342 -12.48 -19.86 21.71
C ASN A 342 -12.87 -20.71 20.49
N ALA A 343 -12.05 -20.67 19.43
CA ALA A 343 -12.31 -21.48 18.24
C ALA A 343 -12.25 -22.98 18.53
N LEU A 344 -11.29 -23.45 19.35
CA LEU A 344 -11.21 -24.86 19.74
C LEU A 344 -12.44 -25.28 20.56
N ALA A 345 -12.94 -24.44 21.46
CA ALA A 345 -14.14 -24.71 22.23
C ALA A 345 -15.37 -24.92 21.33
N ASP A 346 -15.57 -24.02 20.35
CA ASP A 346 -16.66 -24.13 19.37
C ASP A 346 -16.56 -25.43 18.55
N VAL A 347 -15.35 -25.75 18.07
CA VAL A 347 -15.12 -26.96 17.26
C VAL A 347 -15.30 -28.24 18.08
N ILE A 348 -14.90 -28.26 19.35
CA ILE A 348 -15.17 -29.39 20.26
C ILE A 348 -16.67 -29.57 20.45
N SER A 349 -17.40 -28.48 20.72
CA SER A 349 -18.85 -28.48 20.90
C SER A 349 -19.57 -29.03 19.67
N PHE A 350 -19.16 -28.58 18.47
CA PHE A 350 -19.68 -29.08 17.20
C PHE A 350 -19.51 -30.60 17.05
N PHE A 351 -18.30 -31.12 17.27
CA PHE A 351 -18.04 -32.55 17.11
C PHE A 351 -18.69 -33.41 18.20
N ASP A 352 -18.91 -32.86 19.39
CA ASP A 352 -19.68 -33.51 20.45
C ASP A 352 -21.16 -33.65 20.06
N ALA A 353 -21.79 -32.55 19.63
CA ALA A 353 -23.16 -32.54 19.13
C ALA A 353 -23.36 -33.46 17.91
N GLY A 354 -22.31 -33.65 17.11
CA GLY A 354 -22.26 -34.59 15.98
C GLY A 354 -21.97 -36.05 16.36
N ASN A 355 -21.80 -36.39 17.64
CA ASN A 355 -21.36 -37.70 18.14
C ASN A 355 -20.04 -38.20 17.52
N ASN A 356 -19.17 -37.30 17.05
CA ASN A 356 -17.87 -37.65 16.47
C ASN A 356 -16.79 -37.66 17.55
N THR A 357 -16.83 -38.68 18.38
CA THR A 357 -15.92 -38.84 19.55
C THR A 357 -14.44 -38.81 19.17
N LYS A 358 -14.07 -39.31 17.98
CA LYS A 358 -12.69 -39.28 17.48
C LYS A 358 -12.21 -37.85 17.25
N LYS A 359 -13.00 -37.04 16.53
CA LYS A 359 -12.65 -35.63 16.25
C LYS A 359 -12.73 -34.77 17.51
N LYS A 360 -13.75 -34.96 18.36
CA LYS A 360 -13.86 -34.31 19.67
C LYS A 360 -12.57 -34.47 20.47
N ARG A 361 -12.14 -35.71 20.71
CA ARG A 361 -10.89 -36.02 21.46
C ARG A 361 -9.65 -35.41 20.81
N GLN A 362 -9.59 -35.38 19.48
CA GLN A 362 -8.48 -34.76 18.76
C GLN A 362 -8.35 -33.26 19.12
N TYR A 363 -9.46 -32.53 19.14
CA TYR A 363 -9.46 -31.09 19.44
C TYR A 363 -9.38 -30.79 20.94
N GLU A 364 -9.93 -31.63 21.82
CA GLU A 364 -9.71 -31.56 23.28
C GLU A 364 -8.22 -31.68 23.62
N ASN A 365 -7.51 -32.61 22.98
CA ASN A 365 -6.06 -32.74 23.18
C ASN A 365 -5.28 -31.51 22.70
N LYS A 366 -5.73 -30.84 21.63
CA LYS A 366 -5.14 -29.58 21.17
C LYS A 366 -5.39 -28.46 22.18
N PHE A 367 -6.61 -28.35 22.69
CA PHE A 367 -7.02 -27.40 23.72
C PHE A 367 -6.16 -27.54 24.99
N VAL A 368 -6.06 -28.77 25.53
CA VAL A 368 -5.23 -29.04 26.72
C VAL A 368 -3.78 -28.64 26.47
N LYS A 369 -3.17 -29.10 25.37
CA LYS A 369 -1.77 -28.76 25.04
C LYS A 369 -1.52 -27.26 25.03
N MET A 370 -2.42 -26.50 24.40
CA MET A 370 -2.32 -25.04 24.33
C MET A 370 -2.40 -24.41 25.72
N THR A 371 -3.38 -24.79 26.55
CA THR A 371 -3.54 -24.22 27.91
C THR A 371 -2.41 -24.59 28.87
N THR A 372 -1.76 -25.75 28.69
CA THR A 372 -0.64 -26.20 29.54
C THR A 372 0.73 -25.68 29.11
N ALA A 373 0.84 -25.03 27.95
CA ALA A 373 2.10 -24.53 27.40
C ALA A 373 2.40 -23.06 27.77
N ASN A 374 1.48 -22.38 28.47
CA ASN A 374 1.58 -20.97 28.89
C ASN A 374 2.13 -20.81 30.30
#